data_AF-A0A7S4VS96-F1
#
_entry.id   AF-A0A7S4VS96-F1
#
_cell.length_a   1.000
_cell.length_b   1.000
_cell.length_c   1.000
_cell.angle_alpha   90.00
_cell.angle_beta   90.00
_cell.angle_gamma   90.00
#
_symmetry.space_group_name_H-M   'P 1'
#
loop_
_entity.id
_entity.type
_entity.pdbx_description
1 polymer ?
#
loop_
_entity_poly.entity_id
_entity_poly.type
_entity_poly.pdbx_seq_one_letter_code
_entity_poly.pdbx_strand_id
1 'polypeptide(L)'
;FDSSSAIVAAHTSYDMALAPAQTSQRCRGSSACGAGRLAVLAAALGGAQAVPPPAEPVAVHRLPLRTEGRWIVGRDGRRVKLACLNWSGAEERDGVVGGLQRRSAAGIAQTFRDMGFNCVRLPWSVEMVLTDPAIIGGQADRLLSAARELTGKTTLQILDAVVTACADAGLMIILDNHMSDGDWCCGDLDENGLWYNTRWSHLQWLEAHTTLARRYAGQPWVVASELRNEVRNSIVGGLWRVATWGGGGPNDWHAAAREAGNAILRINPNLLIVIGGLNWGKDLSGVYSLPVALDVPRRVVYSAHGYSWSYPGSPNKYETLKARLGDAWGFIVEPDKPYTAPVFVSEFGTFSDCHHASCAYWWPDFLQYLEVGDFDWAAWHADGTNSRGGHRKFAAPTNYGVLAADWQTPAGEGELLGALQTLQSATLGPGISGPACDQQCADTWESGWSSGRIGAAACSTCLRNRHCRRNVSAERWCTETWAAQECGWTCCRAGLLGDGACLAGHCKSRYVDKWDPAWPDGRSDSEACLRCLRDPVCRHGLTEVAWCARPWAAYHCELTCCIQGHYAPDALRPGVFV
;
A
#
# COMPACT_ATOMS: atom_id res chain seq x y z
N PHE A 1 -16.00 11.73 -54.70
CA PHE A 1 -16.09 13.20 -54.71
C PHE A 1 -17.00 13.60 -53.56
N ASP A 2 -16.58 13.48 -52.30
CA ASP A 2 -15.42 14.08 -51.61
C ASP A 2 -15.78 15.46 -51.04
N SER A 3 -15.85 15.53 -49.71
CA SER A 3 -15.50 16.70 -48.90
C SER A 3 -15.47 16.32 -47.42
N SER A 4 -14.29 15.88 -47.05
CA SER A 4 -13.80 15.66 -45.69
C SER A 4 -13.94 16.93 -44.82
N SER A 5 -14.28 16.75 -43.54
CA SER A 5 -14.10 17.76 -42.49
C SER A 5 -13.38 17.12 -41.32
N ALA A 6 -12.05 17.20 -41.37
CA ALA A 6 -11.15 16.83 -40.28
C ALA A 6 -11.18 17.94 -39.22
N ILE A 7 -11.59 17.61 -38.00
CA ILE A 7 -11.32 18.44 -36.82
C ILE A 7 -10.00 17.96 -36.24
N VAL A 8 -8.96 18.75 -36.49
CA VAL A 8 -7.62 18.60 -35.90
C VAL A 8 -7.71 19.06 -34.44
N ALA A 9 -7.62 18.13 -33.49
CA ALA A 9 -7.38 18.46 -32.10
C ALA A 9 -5.86 18.64 -31.90
N ALA A 10 -5.46 19.85 -31.53
CA ALA A 10 -4.07 20.22 -31.29
C ALA A 10 -3.50 19.48 -30.08
N HIS A 11 -2.40 18.75 -30.29
CA HIS A 11 -1.54 18.22 -29.24
C HIS A 11 -0.60 19.32 -28.73
N THR A 12 -0.67 19.64 -27.44
CA THR A 12 0.37 20.37 -26.73
C THR A 12 1.32 19.37 -26.07
N SER A 13 2.47 19.17 -26.72
CA SER A 13 3.64 18.51 -26.14
C SER A 13 4.29 19.45 -25.11
N TYR A 14 4.40 19.04 -23.85
CA TYR A 14 5.25 19.73 -22.88
C TYR A 14 6.67 19.18 -23.01
N ASP A 15 7.48 19.82 -23.85
CA ASP A 15 8.93 19.71 -23.81
C ASP A 15 9.47 20.52 -22.63
N MET A 16 10.12 19.85 -21.68
CA MET A 16 10.86 20.52 -20.61
C MET A 16 12.35 20.24 -20.80
N ALA A 17 12.97 21.09 -21.64
CA ALA A 17 14.40 21.13 -21.84
C ALA A 17 15.09 21.71 -20.58
N LEU A 18 15.99 20.92 -19.98
CA LEU A 18 16.90 21.36 -18.93
C LEU A 18 18.04 22.17 -19.55
N ALA A 19 18.11 23.47 -19.22
CA ALA A 19 19.28 24.30 -19.51
C ALA A 19 20.37 24.10 -18.42
N PRO A 20 21.67 24.17 -18.77
CA PRO A 20 22.76 23.83 -17.85
C PRO A 20 23.16 25.02 -16.96
N ALA A 21 23.35 24.77 -15.67
CA ALA A 21 23.94 25.75 -14.75
C ALA A 21 25.46 25.77 -14.93
N GLN A 22 25.99 26.95 -15.30
CA GLN A 22 27.42 27.23 -15.41
C GLN A 22 28.07 27.41 -14.03
N THR A 23 29.31 26.92 -13.96
CA THR A 23 30.28 27.02 -12.88
C THR A 23 30.89 28.42 -12.69
N SER A 24 31.13 28.82 -11.44
CA SER A 24 32.29 29.58 -10.90
C SER A 24 31.96 30.01 -9.45
N GLN A 25 32.84 30.31 -8.50
CA GLN A 25 34.28 30.17 -8.27
C GLN A 25 34.50 30.30 -6.74
N ARG A 26 35.48 29.54 -6.24
CA ARG A 26 36.29 29.68 -5.01
C ARG A 26 36.17 30.97 -4.15
N CYS A 27 36.17 30.77 -2.82
CA CYS A 27 37.01 31.52 -1.88
C CYS A 27 37.58 30.60 -0.77
N ARG A 28 38.84 30.83 -0.39
CA ARG A 28 39.67 30.10 0.58
C ARG A 28 39.82 30.90 1.89
N GLY A 29 40.00 30.16 3.00
CA GLY A 29 40.79 30.52 4.18
C GLY A 29 40.03 31.25 5.31
N SER A 30 40.36 31.13 6.60
CA SER A 30 41.33 30.34 7.38
C SER A 30 41.02 30.57 8.88
N SER A 31 41.57 29.69 9.73
CA SER A 31 42.01 29.94 11.12
C SER A 31 41.13 29.47 12.29
N ALA A 32 41.82 28.71 13.15
CA ALA A 32 41.41 27.97 14.34
C ALA A 32 41.16 28.82 15.59
N CYS A 33 40.45 28.26 16.58
CA CYS A 33 40.90 28.10 17.98
C CYS A 33 39.77 27.55 18.89
N GLY A 34 40.13 26.65 19.83
CA GLY A 34 39.34 26.42 21.05
C GLY A 34 39.06 24.97 21.41
N ALA A 35 40.05 24.26 21.95
CA ALA A 35 39.83 23.04 22.74
C ALA A 35 39.44 23.42 24.18
N GLY A 36 38.41 22.78 24.74
CA GLY A 36 37.97 23.02 26.12
C GLY A 36 36.84 22.10 26.59
N ARG A 37 37.21 20.90 27.04
CA ARG A 37 36.53 19.93 27.92
C ARG A 37 35.15 20.29 28.50
N LEU A 38 34.20 19.36 28.37
CA LEU A 38 33.57 18.68 29.53
C LEU A 38 32.69 17.50 29.06
N ALA A 39 33.14 16.30 29.41
CA ALA A 39 32.37 15.07 29.33
C ALA A 39 31.43 14.99 30.54
N VAL A 40 30.12 14.95 30.32
CA VAL A 40 29.11 14.32 31.19
C VAL A 40 27.90 13.96 30.29
N LEU A 41 27.31 12.78 30.53
CA LEU A 41 26.12 12.17 29.89
C LEU A 41 26.35 11.36 28.61
N ALA A 42 27.17 10.30 28.75
CA ALA A 42 26.89 9.05 28.07
C ALA A 42 25.92 8.21 28.93
N ALA A 43 24.62 8.30 28.63
CA ALA A 43 23.59 7.28 28.88
C ALA A 43 22.24 7.83 28.41
N ALA A 44 21.42 6.98 27.78
CA ALA A 44 20.05 7.23 27.32
C ALA A 44 19.86 7.89 25.94
N LEU A 45 20.47 7.32 24.89
CA LEU A 45 19.87 7.32 23.53
C LEU A 45 20.09 5.94 22.90
N GLY A 46 19.44 4.94 23.49
CA GLY A 46 19.46 3.55 23.04
C GLY A 46 18.09 2.92 23.26
N GLY A 47 17.03 3.64 22.93
CA GLY A 47 15.71 3.04 22.76
C GLY A 47 15.69 2.42 21.36
N ALA A 48 16.07 1.15 21.25
CA ALA A 48 15.69 0.37 20.07
C ALA A 48 14.16 0.38 20.03
N GLN A 49 13.60 1.07 19.04
CA GLN A 49 12.18 1.08 18.73
C GLN A 49 11.74 -0.38 18.54
N ALA A 50 10.66 -0.77 19.22
CA ALA A 50 10.02 -2.04 18.92
C ALA A 50 9.37 -1.90 17.54
N VAL A 51 9.93 -2.59 16.54
CA VAL A 51 9.27 -2.79 15.26
C VAL A 51 7.96 -3.54 15.55
N PRO A 52 6.82 -3.08 15.03
CA PRO A 52 5.56 -3.79 15.24
C PRO A 52 5.69 -5.23 14.75
N PRO A 53 4.98 -6.19 15.38
CA PRO A 53 4.96 -7.54 14.86
C PRO A 53 4.44 -7.48 13.42
N PRO A 54 5.22 -7.95 12.43
CA PRO A 54 4.77 -7.98 11.05
C PRO A 54 3.49 -8.81 10.96
N ALA A 55 2.66 -8.55 9.93
CA ALA A 55 1.51 -9.40 9.62
C ALA A 55 1.93 -10.86 9.74
N GLU A 56 1.18 -11.66 10.52
CA GLU A 56 1.55 -13.04 10.83
C GLU A 56 2.01 -13.73 9.54
N PRO A 57 3.24 -14.29 9.50
CA PRO A 57 3.74 -14.97 8.32
C PRO A 57 2.68 -15.96 7.85
N VAL A 58 2.29 -15.86 6.57
CA VAL A 58 1.42 -16.87 5.98
C VAL A 58 2.21 -18.15 5.98
N ALA A 59 1.97 -18.98 6.98
CA ALA A 59 2.70 -20.23 7.08
C ALA A 59 2.37 -21.08 5.83
N VAL A 60 3.36 -21.76 5.28
CA VAL A 60 3.20 -22.58 4.07
C VAL A 60 2.05 -23.58 4.18
N HIS A 61 1.73 -24.02 5.41
CA HIS A 61 0.58 -24.87 5.71
C HIS A 61 -0.77 -24.18 5.48
N ARG A 62 -0.85 -22.89 5.20
CA ARG A 62 -2.10 -22.21 4.80
C ARG A 62 -2.28 -22.21 3.28
N LEU A 63 -1.26 -22.59 2.52
CA LEU A 63 -1.27 -22.70 1.07
C LEU A 63 -1.78 -24.09 0.63
N PRO A 64 -2.37 -24.20 -0.57
CA PRO A 64 -2.62 -23.13 -1.55
C PRO A 64 -3.78 -22.20 -1.15
N LEU A 65 -3.76 -20.99 -1.70
CA LEU A 65 -4.84 -20.02 -1.52
C LEU A 65 -6.04 -20.39 -2.41
N ARG A 66 -7.23 -19.88 -2.07
CA ARG A 66 -8.44 -19.92 -2.90
C ARG A 66 -9.28 -18.66 -2.64
N THR A 67 -10.30 -18.44 -3.46
CA THR A 67 -11.27 -17.37 -3.22
C THR A 67 -12.53 -17.89 -2.51
N GLU A 68 -13.11 -17.04 -1.66
CA GLU A 68 -14.35 -17.31 -0.94
C GLU A 68 -15.13 -16.00 -0.77
N GLY A 69 -16.18 -15.83 -1.58
CA GLY A 69 -16.83 -14.53 -1.77
C GLY A 69 -15.82 -13.48 -2.23
N ARG A 70 -15.78 -12.33 -1.55
CA ARG A 70 -14.83 -11.24 -1.82
C ARG A 70 -13.43 -11.44 -1.21
N TRP A 71 -13.14 -12.58 -0.60
CA TRP A 71 -11.92 -12.79 0.17
C TRP A 71 -10.98 -13.80 -0.47
N ILE A 72 -9.68 -13.57 -0.32
CA ILE A 72 -8.66 -14.60 -0.49
C ILE A 72 -8.49 -15.31 0.86
N VAL A 73 -8.58 -16.64 0.85
CA VAL A 73 -8.49 -17.48 2.06
C VAL A 73 -7.46 -18.58 1.89
N GLY A 74 -6.86 -18.99 3.00
CA GLY A 74 -6.01 -20.17 3.05
C GLY A 74 -6.82 -21.46 3.06
N ARG A 75 -6.13 -22.61 3.05
CA ARG A 75 -6.77 -23.94 3.13
C ARG A 75 -7.63 -24.12 4.39
N ASP A 76 -7.29 -23.40 5.45
CA ASP A 76 -8.01 -23.33 6.73
C ASP A 76 -9.31 -22.50 6.67
N GLY A 77 -9.62 -21.86 5.54
CA GLY A 77 -10.77 -20.97 5.39
C GLY A 77 -10.62 -19.62 6.08
N ARG A 78 -9.46 -19.32 6.65
CA ARG A 78 -9.16 -18.01 7.26
C ARG A 78 -8.65 -17.07 6.18
N ARG A 79 -9.02 -15.80 6.28
CA ARG A 79 -8.56 -14.76 5.37
C ARG A 79 -7.03 -14.68 5.34
N VAL A 80 -6.51 -14.45 4.14
CA VAL A 80 -5.12 -14.08 3.88
C VAL A 80 -5.13 -12.71 3.21
N LYS A 81 -4.61 -11.70 3.90
CA LYS A 81 -4.36 -10.37 3.31
C LYS A 81 -3.17 -10.46 2.38
N LEU A 82 -3.26 -9.92 1.17
CA LEU A 82 -2.08 -9.66 0.35
C LEU A 82 -1.64 -8.21 0.57
N ALA A 83 -0.43 -8.05 1.10
CA ALA A 83 0.23 -6.77 1.27
C ALA A 83 1.61 -6.88 0.62
N CYS A 84 1.65 -6.58 -0.67
CA CYS A 84 2.81 -6.87 -1.52
C CYS A 84 3.58 -5.62 -1.94
N LEU A 85 4.79 -5.87 -2.43
CA LEU A 85 5.54 -4.93 -3.26
C LEU A 85 5.64 -5.43 -4.70
N ASN A 86 5.67 -4.52 -5.66
CA ASN A 86 6.12 -4.80 -7.02
C ASN A 86 7.65 -4.76 -7.06
N TRP A 87 8.32 -5.87 -7.36
CA TRP A 87 9.79 -5.91 -7.54
C TRP A 87 10.10 -6.02 -9.03
N SER A 88 10.28 -4.86 -9.67
CA SER A 88 10.38 -4.72 -11.12
C SER A 88 11.80 -4.96 -11.66
N GLY A 89 11.90 -5.04 -12.98
CA GLY A 89 13.13 -5.12 -13.77
C GLY A 89 13.20 -6.33 -14.71
N ALA A 90 12.62 -7.47 -14.33
CA ALA A 90 12.70 -8.69 -15.13
C ALA A 90 11.84 -8.62 -16.40
N GLU A 91 10.76 -7.86 -16.37
CA GLU A 91 9.94 -7.45 -17.50
C GLU A 91 10.60 -6.43 -18.43
N GLU A 92 11.69 -5.78 -18.02
CA GLU A 92 12.33 -4.71 -18.78
C GLU A 92 13.52 -5.20 -19.62
N ARG A 93 14.27 -4.29 -20.27
CA ARG A 93 15.40 -4.62 -21.17
C ARG A 93 16.58 -5.32 -20.49
N ASP A 94 16.57 -5.38 -19.16
CA ASP A 94 17.61 -6.03 -18.37
C ASP A 94 17.30 -7.51 -18.11
N GLY A 95 16.05 -7.95 -18.24
CA GLY A 95 15.65 -9.35 -18.08
C GLY A 95 15.88 -9.92 -16.67
N VAL A 96 16.21 -9.07 -15.69
CA VAL A 96 16.45 -9.42 -14.29
C VAL A 96 15.87 -8.33 -13.38
N VAL A 97 15.39 -8.72 -12.21
CA VAL A 97 14.88 -7.77 -11.21
C VAL A 97 15.95 -6.76 -10.80
N GLY A 98 15.52 -5.54 -10.47
CA GLY A 98 16.41 -4.49 -9.99
C GLY A 98 17.08 -4.86 -8.66
N GLY A 99 18.24 -4.27 -8.41
CA GLY A 99 18.90 -4.33 -7.10
C GLY A 99 19.96 -5.40 -6.93
N LEU A 100 20.05 -6.40 -7.83
CA LEU A 100 21.06 -7.45 -7.78
C LEU A 100 22.51 -6.95 -7.99
N GLN A 101 22.67 -5.72 -8.46
CA GLN A 101 23.95 -5.02 -8.51
C GLN A 101 24.36 -4.42 -7.15
N ARG A 102 23.41 -4.32 -6.21
CA ARG A 102 23.62 -3.74 -4.87
C ARG A 102 23.60 -4.78 -3.77
N ARG A 103 22.69 -5.77 -3.84
CA ARG A 103 22.50 -6.79 -2.80
C ARG A 103 22.13 -8.13 -3.40
N SER A 104 22.29 -9.20 -2.63
CA SER A 104 21.81 -10.53 -3.02
C SER A 104 20.28 -10.58 -3.03
N ALA A 105 19.71 -11.50 -3.81
CA ALA A 105 18.25 -11.70 -3.85
C ALA A 105 17.68 -12.00 -2.45
N ALA A 106 18.36 -12.84 -1.66
CA ALA A 106 17.98 -13.15 -0.29
C ALA A 106 17.99 -11.92 0.64
N GLY A 107 19.00 -11.05 0.51
CA GLY A 107 19.07 -9.82 1.31
C GLY A 107 17.95 -8.84 1.02
N ILE A 108 17.54 -8.72 -0.26
CA ILE A 108 16.42 -7.88 -0.68
C ILE A 108 15.08 -8.49 -0.21
N ALA A 109 14.87 -9.79 -0.44
CA ALA A 109 13.68 -10.50 0.04
C ALA A 109 13.50 -10.40 1.56
N GLN A 110 14.59 -10.56 2.33
CA GLN A 110 14.54 -10.38 3.78
C GLN A 110 14.16 -8.94 4.17
N THR A 111 14.66 -7.94 3.43
CA THR A 111 14.30 -6.52 3.67
C THR A 111 12.80 -6.30 3.51
N PHE A 112 12.17 -6.89 2.49
CA PHE A 112 10.72 -6.81 2.32
C PHE A 112 9.96 -7.44 3.49
N ARG A 113 10.43 -8.59 3.98
CA ARG A 113 9.84 -9.24 5.17
C ARG A 113 9.98 -8.41 6.42
N ASP A 114 11.16 -7.84 6.66
CA ASP A 114 11.44 -7.01 7.83
C ASP A 114 10.59 -5.73 7.83
N MET A 115 10.20 -5.25 6.65
CA MET A 115 9.27 -4.13 6.47
C MET A 115 7.78 -4.50 6.61
N GLY A 116 7.47 -5.77 6.88
CA GLY A 116 6.11 -6.27 7.14
C GLY A 116 5.33 -6.76 5.92
N PHE A 117 5.93 -6.76 4.72
CA PHE A 117 5.28 -7.29 3.52
C PHE A 117 5.23 -8.81 3.57
N ASN A 118 4.16 -9.37 3.00
CA ASN A 118 3.95 -10.82 2.98
C ASN A 118 3.93 -11.44 1.58
N CYS A 119 4.06 -10.60 0.54
CA CYS A 119 4.11 -11.05 -0.83
C CYS A 119 4.92 -10.10 -1.73
N VAL A 120 5.29 -10.60 -2.90
CA VAL A 120 5.93 -9.85 -3.97
C VAL A 120 5.23 -10.17 -5.28
N ARG A 121 4.84 -9.13 -6.02
CA ARG A 121 4.47 -9.21 -7.43
C ARG A 121 5.77 -9.09 -8.24
N LEU A 122 6.06 -10.12 -9.04
CA LEU A 122 7.24 -10.22 -9.90
C LEU A 122 6.82 -10.05 -11.37
N PRO A 123 6.90 -8.83 -11.91
CA PRO A 123 6.78 -8.56 -13.33
C PRO A 123 7.77 -9.40 -14.17
N TRP A 124 7.31 -9.91 -15.31
CA TRP A 124 8.10 -10.58 -16.33
C TRP A 124 7.58 -10.26 -17.74
N SER A 125 8.41 -10.46 -18.77
CA SER A 125 8.02 -10.25 -20.17
C SER A 125 7.98 -11.56 -20.98
N VAL A 126 7.11 -11.61 -22.00
CA VAL A 126 7.06 -12.76 -22.92
C VAL A 126 8.43 -12.98 -23.58
N GLU A 127 9.09 -11.90 -23.98
CA GLU A 127 10.46 -11.93 -24.52
C GLU A 127 11.43 -12.59 -23.56
N MET A 128 11.47 -12.18 -22.28
CA MET A 128 12.35 -12.78 -21.27
C MET A 128 12.12 -14.30 -21.18
N VAL A 129 10.87 -14.74 -21.09
CA VAL A 129 10.55 -16.16 -20.90
C VAL A 129 10.87 -17.00 -22.13
N LEU A 130 10.59 -16.49 -23.34
CA LEU A 130 10.73 -17.26 -24.57
C LEU A 130 12.14 -17.18 -25.18
N THR A 131 12.92 -16.15 -24.87
CA THR A 131 14.31 -16.03 -25.34
C THR A 131 15.33 -16.56 -24.31
N ASP A 132 15.00 -16.48 -23.02
CA ASP A 132 15.79 -16.93 -21.88
C ASP A 132 17.33 -16.71 -22.00
N PRO A 133 17.80 -15.45 -22.22
CA PRO A 133 19.21 -15.21 -22.50
C PRO A 133 20.08 -15.44 -21.25
N ALA A 134 21.30 -15.91 -21.46
CA ALA A 134 22.33 -16.00 -20.42
C ALA A 134 22.93 -14.63 -20.10
N ILE A 135 23.06 -14.30 -18.81
CA ILE A 135 23.68 -13.05 -18.35
C ILE A 135 25.18 -13.25 -18.16
N ILE A 136 25.98 -12.75 -19.11
CA ILE A 136 27.43 -12.97 -19.20
C ILE A 136 28.23 -11.68 -19.40
N GLY A 137 29.54 -11.75 -19.18
CA GLY A 137 30.48 -10.66 -19.46
C GLY A 137 30.09 -9.33 -18.81
N GLY A 138 30.19 -8.24 -19.57
CA GLY A 138 29.89 -6.89 -19.07
C GLY A 138 28.43 -6.69 -18.63
N GLN A 139 27.49 -7.53 -19.06
CA GLN A 139 26.11 -7.49 -18.52
C GLN A 139 26.08 -8.00 -17.08
N ALA A 140 26.75 -9.12 -16.80
CA ALA A 140 26.85 -9.66 -15.44
C ALA A 140 27.56 -8.68 -14.49
N ASP A 141 28.60 -7.99 -14.97
CA ASP A 141 29.28 -6.94 -14.19
C ASP A 141 28.35 -5.79 -13.80
N ARG A 142 27.44 -5.42 -14.70
CA ARG A 142 26.50 -4.32 -14.47
C ARG A 142 25.31 -4.73 -13.62
N LEU A 143 24.75 -5.92 -13.86
CA LEU A 143 23.46 -6.36 -13.31
C LEU A 143 23.60 -7.15 -12.01
N LEU A 144 24.70 -7.87 -11.84
CA LEU A 144 24.84 -8.91 -10.80
C LEU A 144 26.06 -8.67 -9.90
N SER A 145 26.56 -7.43 -9.80
CA SER A 145 27.79 -7.16 -9.06
C SER A 145 27.77 -7.57 -7.58
N ALA A 146 26.58 -7.66 -6.98
CA ALA A 146 26.37 -8.14 -5.61
C ALA A 146 25.71 -9.54 -5.52
N ALA A 147 25.46 -10.17 -6.68
CA ALA A 147 24.88 -11.51 -6.82
C ALA A 147 25.71 -12.33 -7.83
N ARG A 148 27.04 -12.32 -7.65
CA ARG A 148 28.02 -12.84 -8.62
C ARG A 148 27.89 -14.34 -8.87
N GLU A 149 27.35 -15.08 -7.91
CA GLU A 149 26.97 -16.50 -8.02
C GLU A 149 25.94 -16.77 -9.12
N LEU A 150 25.25 -15.73 -9.61
CA LEU A 150 24.28 -15.82 -10.70
C LEU A 150 24.90 -15.54 -12.08
N THR A 151 26.20 -15.22 -12.16
CA THR A 151 26.89 -14.99 -13.44
C THR A 151 26.82 -16.24 -14.33
N GLY A 152 26.47 -16.05 -15.60
CA GLY A 152 26.33 -17.14 -16.58
C GLY A 152 24.99 -17.89 -16.52
N LYS A 153 24.11 -17.57 -15.56
CA LYS A 153 22.75 -18.11 -15.53
C LYS A 153 21.88 -17.42 -16.57
N THR A 154 20.85 -18.14 -17.04
CA THR A 154 19.80 -17.57 -17.86
C THR A 154 18.84 -16.69 -17.05
N THR A 155 18.09 -15.82 -17.70
CA THR A 155 17.09 -14.97 -17.03
C THR A 155 16.08 -15.77 -16.21
N LEU A 156 15.63 -16.94 -16.68
CA LEU A 156 14.74 -17.84 -15.94
C LEU A 156 15.45 -18.52 -14.76
N GLN A 157 16.73 -18.86 -14.90
CA GLN A 157 17.52 -19.38 -13.77
C GLN A 157 17.80 -18.31 -12.70
N ILE A 158 17.89 -17.03 -13.09
CA ILE A 158 17.96 -15.91 -12.16
C ILE A 158 16.61 -15.71 -11.49
N LEU A 159 15.51 -15.79 -12.23
CA LEU A 159 14.16 -15.77 -11.67
C LEU A 159 13.94 -16.92 -10.67
N ASP A 160 14.44 -18.13 -10.93
CA ASP A 160 14.39 -19.25 -9.97
C ASP A 160 15.05 -18.88 -8.64
N ALA A 161 16.22 -18.23 -8.70
CA ALA A 161 16.96 -17.81 -7.50
C ALA A 161 16.19 -16.73 -6.73
N VAL A 162 15.54 -15.81 -7.43
CA VAL A 162 14.67 -14.78 -6.82
C VAL A 162 13.43 -15.41 -6.18
N VAL A 163 12.75 -16.32 -6.88
CA VAL A 163 11.59 -17.06 -6.35
C VAL A 163 11.98 -17.86 -5.11
N THR A 164 13.14 -18.52 -5.13
CA THR A 164 13.67 -19.26 -3.97
C THR A 164 13.96 -18.32 -2.80
N ALA A 165 14.64 -17.19 -3.05
CA ALA A 165 14.91 -16.19 -2.02
C ALA A 165 13.62 -15.62 -1.37
N CYS A 166 12.59 -15.34 -2.18
CA CYS A 166 11.30 -14.92 -1.67
C CYS A 166 10.62 -16.01 -0.84
N ALA A 167 10.61 -17.26 -1.33
CA ALA A 167 10.03 -18.40 -0.63
C ALA A 167 10.72 -18.69 0.71
N ASP A 168 12.06 -18.63 0.75
CA ASP A 168 12.86 -18.83 1.96
C ASP A 168 12.62 -17.73 3.00
N ALA A 169 12.38 -16.50 2.54
CA ALA A 169 11.96 -15.39 3.40
C ALA A 169 10.48 -15.51 3.84
N GLY A 170 9.70 -16.42 3.26
CA GLY A 170 8.27 -16.55 3.53
C GLY A 170 7.41 -15.46 2.87
N LEU A 171 7.82 -14.98 1.70
CA LEU A 171 7.04 -14.10 0.83
C LEU A 171 6.27 -14.95 -0.19
N MET A 172 4.96 -14.75 -0.27
CA MET A 172 4.18 -15.30 -1.38
C MET A 172 4.56 -14.57 -2.68
N ILE A 173 4.58 -15.30 -3.80
CA ILE A 173 4.95 -14.78 -5.10
C ILE A 173 3.73 -14.75 -6.02
N ILE A 174 3.54 -13.60 -6.68
CA ILE A 174 2.57 -13.40 -7.75
C ILE A 174 3.36 -13.12 -9.02
N LEU A 175 3.25 -13.99 -10.03
CA LEU A 175 3.93 -13.82 -11.31
C LEU A 175 3.09 -12.97 -12.25
N ASP A 176 3.59 -11.83 -12.66
CA ASP A 176 2.85 -10.86 -13.47
C ASP A 176 3.40 -10.77 -14.89
N ASN A 177 2.58 -11.14 -15.89
CA ASN A 177 2.95 -10.83 -17.27
C ASN A 177 2.79 -9.32 -17.51
N HIS A 178 3.88 -8.61 -17.34
CA HIS A 178 3.87 -7.16 -17.40
C HIS A 178 4.00 -6.65 -18.83
N MET A 179 4.86 -7.30 -19.62
CA MET A 179 5.16 -6.90 -20.99
C MET A 179 5.20 -8.09 -21.94
N SER A 180 5.04 -7.81 -23.22
CA SER A 180 5.38 -8.72 -24.30
C SER A 180 6.85 -8.53 -24.65
N ASP A 181 7.25 -7.30 -24.97
CA ASP A 181 8.65 -6.93 -25.20
C ASP A 181 9.31 -6.45 -23.90
N GLY A 182 10.57 -6.81 -23.70
CA GLY A 182 11.35 -6.33 -22.57
C GLY A 182 11.59 -4.82 -22.64
N ASP A 183 10.72 -4.00 -22.06
CA ASP A 183 10.85 -2.54 -22.03
C ASP A 183 10.05 -1.87 -20.89
N TRP A 184 10.09 -0.54 -20.80
CA TRP A 184 9.23 0.23 -19.91
C TRP A 184 7.83 0.46 -20.49
N CYS A 185 6.84 0.11 -19.71
CA CYS A 185 5.44 0.51 -19.88
C CYS A 185 5.25 1.99 -19.44
N CYS A 186 4.26 2.78 -19.86
CA CYS A 186 3.07 2.42 -20.60
C CYS A 186 2.68 3.55 -21.54
N GLY A 187 3.03 3.42 -22.82
CA GLY A 187 2.56 4.29 -23.88
C GLY A 187 1.50 3.60 -24.73
N ASP A 188 0.65 4.36 -25.40
CA ASP A 188 -0.25 3.80 -26.42
C ASP A 188 0.52 3.21 -27.63
N LEU A 189 1.78 3.60 -27.76
CA LEU A 189 2.69 3.31 -28.88
C LEU A 189 3.73 2.24 -28.56
N ASP A 190 3.75 1.68 -27.36
CA ASP A 190 4.74 0.66 -26.96
C ASP A 190 4.44 -0.74 -27.51
N GLU A 191 3.31 -0.92 -28.20
CA GLU A 191 2.76 -2.21 -28.66
C GLU A 191 2.66 -3.28 -27.54
N ASN A 192 2.47 -2.85 -26.29
CA ASN A 192 2.32 -3.71 -25.12
C ASN A 192 0.95 -3.55 -24.44
N GLY A 193 -0.01 -2.85 -25.05
CA GLY A 193 -1.35 -2.69 -24.47
C GLY A 193 -2.26 -3.92 -24.58
N LEU A 194 -1.95 -4.87 -25.46
CA LEU A 194 -2.66 -6.15 -25.60
C LEU A 194 -1.73 -7.32 -25.26
N TRP A 195 -2.29 -8.52 -25.08
CA TRP A 195 -1.55 -9.77 -24.83
C TRP A 195 -0.88 -10.36 -26.09
N TYR A 196 -0.77 -9.56 -27.14
CA TYR A 196 -0.08 -9.90 -28.38
C TYR A 196 0.39 -8.62 -29.08
N ASN A 197 1.40 -8.75 -29.91
CA ASN A 197 1.84 -7.72 -30.84
C ASN A 197 2.45 -8.35 -32.11
N THR A 198 3.18 -7.55 -32.89
CA THR A 198 3.78 -8.02 -34.15
C THR A 198 4.96 -8.99 -33.97
N ARG A 199 5.54 -9.04 -32.77
CA ARG A 199 6.70 -9.86 -32.43
C ARG A 199 6.31 -11.09 -31.61
N TRP A 200 5.29 -10.95 -30.77
CA TRP A 200 4.79 -11.99 -29.87
C TRP A 200 3.30 -12.22 -30.11
N SER A 201 2.95 -13.39 -30.63
CA SER A 201 1.56 -13.79 -30.85
C SER A 201 0.82 -14.12 -29.55
N HIS A 202 -0.51 -14.13 -29.59
CA HIS A 202 -1.34 -14.62 -28.47
C HIS A 202 -0.93 -16.04 -28.02
N LEU A 203 -0.57 -16.92 -28.97
CA LEU A 203 -0.12 -18.28 -28.65
C LEU A 203 1.22 -18.29 -27.91
N GLN A 204 2.14 -17.40 -28.26
CA GLN A 204 3.41 -17.25 -27.56
C GLN A 204 3.23 -16.65 -26.16
N TRP A 205 2.31 -15.70 -26.00
CA TRP A 205 1.92 -15.22 -24.68
C TRP A 205 1.37 -16.35 -23.80
N LEU A 206 0.49 -17.20 -24.36
CA LEU A 206 -0.02 -18.39 -23.67
C LEU A 206 1.08 -19.42 -23.37
N GLU A 207 2.03 -19.60 -24.29
CA GLU A 207 3.20 -20.46 -24.11
C GLU A 207 4.08 -19.98 -22.95
N ALA A 208 4.35 -18.67 -22.85
CA ALA A 208 5.13 -18.09 -21.78
C ALA A 208 4.47 -18.30 -20.41
N HIS A 209 3.16 -18.04 -20.31
CA HIS A 209 2.36 -18.31 -19.10
C HIS A 209 2.43 -19.77 -18.68
N THR A 210 2.17 -20.69 -19.61
CA THR A 210 2.19 -22.12 -19.30
C THR A 210 3.60 -22.65 -19.02
N THR A 211 4.64 -21.99 -19.54
CA THR A 211 6.05 -22.28 -19.22
C THR A 211 6.34 -21.97 -17.76
N LEU A 212 5.96 -20.79 -17.27
CA LEU A 212 6.15 -20.44 -15.87
C LEU A 212 5.24 -21.26 -14.94
N ALA A 213 4.00 -21.54 -15.33
CA ALA A 213 3.11 -22.41 -14.58
C ALA A 213 3.69 -23.83 -14.39
N ARG A 214 4.32 -24.40 -15.44
CA ARG A 214 5.02 -25.68 -15.37
C ARG A 214 6.28 -25.58 -14.51
N ARG A 215 7.08 -24.53 -14.71
CA ARG A 215 8.34 -24.30 -14.00
C ARG A 215 8.15 -24.24 -12.49
N TYR A 216 7.09 -23.58 -12.02
CA TYR A 216 6.83 -23.35 -10.61
C TYR A 216 5.69 -24.21 -10.03
N ALA A 217 5.24 -25.25 -10.73
CA ALA A 217 4.16 -26.12 -10.25
C ALA A 217 4.43 -26.75 -8.87
N GLY A 218 5.71 -27.01 -8.55
CA GLY A 218 6.16 -27.56 -7.27
C GLY A 218 6.52 -26.53 -6.20
N GLN A 219 6.39 -25.23 -6.46
CA GLN A 219 6.74 -24.17 -5.52
C GLN A 219 5.47 -23.61 -4.85
N PRO A 220 5.12 -24.03 -3.61
CA PRO A 220 3.86 -23.63 -2.97
C PRO A 220 3.77 -22.12 -2.70
N TRP A 221 4.90 -21.42 -2.57
CA TRP A 221 4.93 -19.98 -2.35
C TRP A 221 4.57 -19.18 -3.60
N VAL A 222 4.60 -19.76 -4.81
CA VAL A 222 3.99 -19.12 -5.99
C VAL A 222 2.49 -19.36 -5.92
N VAL A 223 1.75 -18.32 -5.53
CA VAL A 223 0.32 -18.41 -5.19
C VAL A 223 -0.61 -17.92 -6.28
N ALA A 224 -0.11 -17.10 -7.20
CA ALA A 224 -0.93 -16.51 -8.24
C ALA A 224 -0.17 -16.24 -9.55
N SER A 225 -0.92 -16.18 -10.64
CA SER A 225 -0.47 -15.70 -11.94
C SER A 225 -1.39 -14.56 -12.39
N GLU A 226 -0.81 -13.39 -12.63
CA GLU A 226 -1.48 -12.23 -13.22
C GLU A 226 -1.27 -12.23 -14.74
N LEU A 227 -2.39 -12.22 -15.46
CA LEU A 227 -2.41 -12.62 -16.85
C LEU A 227 -1.83 -11.57 -17.79
N ARG A 228 -2.09 -10.29 -17.53
CA ARG A 228 -1.58 -9.17 -18.31
C ARG A 228 -1.69 -7.86 -17.55
N ASN A 229 -0.59 -7.12 -17.50
CA ASN A 229 -0.56 -5.77 -16.97
C ASN A 229 -1.25 -4.77 -17.89
N GLU A 230 -2.07 -3.90 -17.31
CA GLU A 230 -2.62 -2.69 -17.93
C GLU A 230 -3.17 -2.85 -19.36
N VAL A 231 -4.07 -3.83 -19.56
CA VAL A 231 -4.76 -4.02 -20.83
C VAL A 231 -5.44 -2.72 -21.27
N ARG A 232 -5.14 -2.27 -22.49
CA ARG A 232 -5.54 -0.96 -22.99
C ARG A 232 -5.62 -0.95 -24.51
N ASN A 233 -6.26 0.10 -25.02
CA ASN A 233 -6.18 0.39 -26.44
C ASN A 233 -4.73 0.72 -26.79
N SER A 234 -4.25 0.20 -27.91
CA SER A 234 -2.85 0.37 -28.30
C SER A 234 -2.67 0.17 -29.80
N ILE A 235 -1.61 0.76 -30.35
CA ILE A 235 -1.18 0.45 -31.70
C ILE A 235 -0.53 -0.93 -31.72
N VAL A 236 -1.00 -1.80 -32.62
CA VAL A 236 -0.35 -3.09 -32.92
C VAL A 236 -0.18 -3.21 -34.42
N GLY A 237 1.07 -3.22 -34.89
CA GLY A 237 1.37 -3.32 -36.32
C GLY A 237 0.89 -2.12 -37.10
N GLY A 238 1.04 -0.92 -36.52
CA GLY A 238 0.62 0.35 -37.12
C GLY A 238 -0.90 0.58 -37.11
N LEU A 239 -1.69 -0.29 -36.50
CA LEU A 239 -3.15 -0.17 -36.42
C LEU A 239 -3.63 0.00 -34.99
N TRP A 240 -4.51 0.97 -34.77
CA TRP A 240 -5.18 1.15 -33.48
C TRP A 240 -6.07 -0.05 -33.17
N ARG A 241 -5.82 -0.70 -32.04
CA ARG A 241 -6.62 -1.81 -31.52
C ARG A 241 -7.35 -1.36 -30.26
N VAL A 242 -8.64 -1.66 -30.23
CA VAL A 242 -9.49 -1.40 -29.07
C VAL A 242 -9.62 -2.68 -28.28
N ALA A 243 -9.14 -2.68 -27.04
CA ALA A 243 -9.33 -3.79 -26.11
C ALA A 243 -10.79 -3.80 -25.66
N THR A 244 -11.42 -4.97 -25.63
CA THR A 244 -12.83 -5.12 -25.24
C THR A 244 -13.00 -6.14 -24.14
N TRP A 245 -14.13 -6.09 -23.45
CA TRP A 245 -14.55 -7.08 -22.46
C TRP A 245 -15.81 -7.76 -22.97
N GLY A 246 -15.67 -8.93 -23.58
CA GLY A 246 -16.73 -9.59 -24.34
C GLY A 246 -16.81 -9.11 -25.79
N GLY A 247 -17.79 -9.66 -26.50
CA GLY A 247 -18.05 -9.37 -27.92
C GLY A 247 -17.28 -10.26 -28.91
N GLY A 248 -16.31 -11.05 -28.44
CA GLY A 248 -15.50 -11.95 -29.24
C GLY A 248 -14.46 -11.23 -30.12
N GLY A 249 -13.82 -12.01 -30.98
CA GLY A 249 -12.73 -11.53 -31.84
C GLY A 249 -11.38 -11.43 -31.11
N PRO A 250 -10.34 -10.94 -31.81
CA PRO A 250 -8.96 -11.03 -31.33
C PRO A 250 -8.63 -10.07 -30.18
N ASN A 251 -9.47 -9.08 -29.89
CA ASN A 251 -9.23 -8.07 -28.85
C ASN A 251 -10.13 -8.26 -27.61
N ASP A 252 -10.86 -9.37 -27.52
CA ASP A 252 -11.71 -9.68 -26.36
C ASP A 252 -10.89 -10.22 -25.20
N TRP A 253 -10.64 -9.35 -24.22
CA TRP A 253 -9.86 -9.67 -23.03
C TRP A 253 -10.56 -10.70 -22.14
N HIS A 254 -11.90 -10.69 -22.06
CA HIS A 254 -12.64 -11.67 -21.26
C HIS A 254 -12.40 -13.09 -21.78
N ALA A 255 -12.48 -13.26 -23.10
CA ALA A 255 -12.23 -14.54 -23.75
C ALA A 255 -10.77 -15.00 -23.57
N ALA A 256 -9.80 -14.12 -23.80
CA ALA A 256 -8.37 -14.43 -23.66
C ALA A 256 -7.99 -14.74 -22.21
N ALA A 257 -8.52 -14.01 -21.23
CA ALA A 257 -8.28 -14.24 -19.82
C ALA A 257 -8.84 -15.61 -19.36
N ARG A 258 -10.02 -15.99 -19.84
CA ARG A 258 -10.61 -17.31 -19.57
C ARG A 258 -9.77 -18.44 -20.18
N GLU A 259 -9.31 -18.28 -21.42
CA GLU A 259 -8.46 -19.25 -22.09
C GLU A 259 -7.13 -19.46 -21.34
N ALA A 260 -6.42 -18.37 -21.03
CA ALA A 260 -5.13 -18.44 -20.34
C ALA A 260 -5.27 -18.96 -18.91
N GLY A 261 -6.26 -18.48 -18.15
CA GLY A 261 -6.55 -18.97 -16.82
C GLY A 261 -6.78 -20.48 -16.79
N ASN A 262 -7.60 -20.99 -17.71
CA ASN A 262 -7.85 -22.44 -17.82
C ASN A 262 -6.61 -23.22 -18.27
N ALA A 263 -5.77 -22.67 -19.15
CA ALA A 263 -4.52 -23.31 -19.55
C ALA A 263 -3.52 -23.42 -18.40
N ILE A 264 -3.37 -22.38 -17.59
CA ILE A 264 -2.54 -22.37 -16.39
C ILE A 264 -3.06 -23.37 -15.37
N LEU A 265 -4.37 -23.36 -15.09
CA LEU A 265 -4.98 -24.21 -14.06
C LEU A 265 -4.98 -25.70 -14.40
N ARG A 266 -4.93 -26.08 -15.69
CA ARG A 266 -4.69 -27.48 -16.11
C ARG A 266 -3.30 -27.98 -15.70
N ILE A 267 -2.32 -27.09 -15.59
CA ILE A 267 -0.95 -27.41 -15.18
C ILE A 267 -0.80 -27.31 -13.67
N ASN A 268 -1.25 -26.19 -13.10
CA ASN A 268 -1.17 -25.92 -11.67
C ASN A 268 -2.55 -25.48 -11.14
N PRO A 269 -3.37 -26.42 -10.64
CA PRO A 269 -4.73 -26.14 -10.19
C PRO A 269 -4.79 -25.36 -8.86
N ASN A 270 -3.62 -25.05 -8.27
CA ASN A 270 -3.50 -24.39 -6.97
C ASN A 270 -3.32 -22.86 -7.08
N LEU A 271 -3.05 -22.33 -8.27
CA LEU A 271 -2.85 -20.90 -8.47
C LEU A 271 -4.16 -20.12 -8.43
N LEU A 272 -4.12 -18.93 -7.86
CA LEU A 272 -5.08 -17.88 -8.18
C LEU A 272 -4.76 -17.30 -9.57
N ILE A 273 -5.80 -16.95 -10.32
CA ILE A 273 -5.69 -16.28 -11.61
C ILE A 273 -6.14 -14.83 -11.41
N VAL A 274 -5.18 -13.91 -11.52
CA VAL A 274 -5.40 -12.48 -11.36
C VAL A 274 -5.67 -11.86 -12.74
N ILE A 275 -6.81 -11.20 -12.88
CA ILE A 275 -7.31 -10.68 -14.16
C ILE A 275 -7.47 -9.16 -14.04
N GLY A 276 -6.58 -8.41 -14.70
CA GLY A 276 -6.61 -6.95 -14.73
C GLY A 276 -7.79 -6.39 -15.52
N GLY A 277 -8.21 -5.17 -15.17
CA GLY A 277 -9.19 -4.40 -15.93
C GLY A 277 -8.67 -3.85 -17.26
N LEU A 278 -9.60 -3.34 -18.07
CA LEU A 278 -9.27 -2.54 -19.25
C LEU A 278 -8.82 -1.13 -18.85
N ASN A 279 -8.44 -0.34 -19.84
CA ASN A 279 -8.08 1.07 -19.66
C ASN A 279 -7.01 1.17 -18.58
N TRP A 280 -5.85 0.55 -18.78
CA TRP A 280 -4.74 0.53 -17.82
C TRP A 280 -5.14 -0.02 -16.44
N GLY A 281 -5.96 -1.07 -16.40
CA GLY A 281 -6.43 -1.64 -15.13
C GLY A 281 -7.42 -0.77 -14.35
N LYS A 282 -7.92 0.33 -14.93
CA LYS A 282 -8.83 1.26 -14.25
C LYS A 282 -10.30 0.87 -14.37
N ASP A 283 -10.66 0.03 -15.34
CA ASP A 283 -12.04 -0.27 -15.69
C ASP A 283 -12.32 -1.78 -15.66
N LEU A 284 -13.11 -2.22 -14.68
CA LEU A 284 -13.65 -3.56 -14.55
C LEU A 284 -15.19 -3.57 -14.67
N SER A 285 -15.80 -2.52 -15.21
CA SER A 285 -17.26 -2.42 -15.35
C SER A 285 -17.87 -3.58 -16.15
N GLY A 286 -17.12 -4.15 -17.10
CA GLY A 286 -17.51 -5.35 -17.84
C GLY A 286 -17.76 -6.59 -16.97
N VAL A 287 -17.17 -6.67 -15.77
CA VAL A 287 -17.40 -7.75 -14.81
C VAL A 287 -18.85 -7.77 -14.30
N TYR A 288 -19.51 -6.61 -14.25
CA TYR A 288 -20.89 -6.50 -13.75
C TYR A 288 -21.86 -7.40 -14.54
N SER A 289 -21.72 -7.41 -15.88
CA SER A 289 -22.58 -8.18 -16.78
C SER A 289 -21.95 -9.50 -17.23
N LEU A 290 -20.61 -9.57 -17.29
CA LEU A 290 -19.89 -10.71 -17.81
C LEU A 290 -18.68 -11.05 -16.93
N PRO A 291 -18.90 -11.61 -15.72
CA PRO A 291 -17.82 -12.11 -14.89
C PRO A 291 -17.09 -13.27 -15.59
N VAL A 292 -15.83 -13.48 -15.21
CA VAL A 292 -14.98 -14.55 -15.75
C VAL A 292 -15.26 -15.80 -14.94
N ALA A 293 -15.55 -16.90 -15.63
CA ALA A 293 -15.70 -18.22 -15.05
C ALA A 293 -14.60 -19.14 -15.58
N LEU A 294 -13.87 -19.77 -14.66
CA LEU A 294 -12.82 -20.74 -14.95
C LEU A 294 -13.29 -22.16 -14.62
N ASP A 295 -12.67 -23.16 -15.24
CA ASP A 295 -13.05 -24.58 -15.09
C ASP A 295 -12.73 -25.09 -13.67
N VAL A 296 -11.66 -24.56 -13.05
CA VAL A 296 -11.39 -24.77 -11.62
C VAL A 296 -12.02 -23.62 -10.84
N PRO A 297 -13.03 -23.89 -9.99
CA PRO A 297 -13.74 -22.84 -9.26
C PRO A 297 -12.86 -22.22 -8.17
N ARG A 298 -13.27 -21.05 -7.69
CA ARG A 298 -12.62 -20.33 -6.57
C ARG A 298 -11.16 -19.94 -6.83
N ARG A 299 -10.84 -19.59 -8.09
CA ARG A 299 -9.50 -19.17 -8.53
C ARG A 299 -9.43 -17.73 -9.06
N VAL A 300 -10.56 -17.11 -9.40
CA VAL A 300 -10.58 -15.76 -10.01
C VAL A 300 -10.37 -14.68 -8.95
N VAL A 301 -9.39 -13.81 -9.19
CA VAL A 301 -9.17 -12.54 -8.48
C VAL A 301 -9.14 -11.44 -9.54
N TYR A 302 -9.84 -10.33 -9.33
CA TYR A 302 -9.75 -9.18 -10.24
C TYR A 302 -8.69 -8.21 -9.78
N SER A 303 -7.98 -7.59 -10.74
CA SER A 303 -6.99 -6.56 -10.44
C SER A 303 -7.38 -5.18 -10.96
N ALA A 304 -7.18 -4.18 -10.10
CA ALA A 304 -7.38 -2.77 -10.39
C ALA A 304 -6.10 -1.95 -10.13
N HIS A 305 -5.91 -0.88 -10.90
CA HIS A 305 -4.79 0.04 -10.76
C HIS A 305 -5.24 1.43 -10.27
N GLY A 306 -4.43 2.08 -9.43
CA GLY A 306 -4.78 3.34 -8.80
C GLY A 306 -3.64 4.36 -8.80
N TYR A 307 -3.78 5.42 -9.61
CA TYR A 307 -2.84 6.55 -9.63
C TYR A 307 -3.55 7.89 -9.70
N SER A 308 -2.94 8.94 -9.15
CA SER A 308 -3.57 10.26 -9.03
C SER A 308 -3.98 10.87 -10.38
N TRP A 309 -3.20 10.66 -11.44
CA TRP A 309 -3.50 11.19 -12.78
C TRP A 309 -4.69 10.52 -13.45
N SER A 310 -5.15 9.37 -12.93
CA SER A 310 -6.34 8.68 -13.42
C SER A 310 -7.64 9.33 -12.94
N TYR A 311 -7.57 10.22 -11.95
CA TYR A 311 -8.73 10.84 -11.33
C TYR A 311 -8.64 12.37 -11.32
N PRO A 312 -8.44 13.02 -12.49
CA PRO A 312 -8.32 14.47 -12.57
C PRO A 312 -9.58 15.16 -11.99
N GLY A 313 -9.38 16.28 -11.31
CA GLY A 313 -10.46 17.05 -10.70
C GLY A 313 -11.10 16.41 -9.45
N SER A 314 -10.47 15.42 -8.82
CA SER A 314 -10.91 14.82 -7.55
C SER A 314 -10.16 15.31 -6.29
N PRO A 315 -9.65 16.56 -6.17
CA PRO A 315 -8.89 16.91 -4.98
C PRO A 315 -9.78 16.88 -3.73
N ASN A 316 -9.37 16.10 -2.72
CA ASN A 316 -9.88 16.11 -1.34
C ASN A 316 -11.38 15.87 -1.17
N LYS A 317 -11.98 15.00 -1.97
CA LYS A 317 -13.39 14.59 -1.80
C LYS A 317 -13.50 13.08 -1.83
N TYR A 318 -13.25 12.45 -0.67
CA TYR A 318 -13.34 11.00 -0.50
C TYR A 318 -14.62 10.41 -1.10
N GLU A 319 -15.79 11.01 -0.87
CA GLU A 319 -17.05 10.49 -1.44
C GLU A 319 -17.07 10.52 -2.98
N THR A 320 -16.46 11.53 -3.60
CA THR A 320 -16.33 11.58 -5.07
C THR A 320 -15.39 10.51 -5.60
N LEU A 321 -14.24 10.32 -4.95
CA LEU A 321 -13.30 9.26 -5.32
C LEU A 321 -13.94 7.88 -5.11
N LYS A 322 -14.55 7.65 -3.95
CA LYS A 322 -15.24 6.42 -3.57
C LYS A 322 -16.33 6.05 -4.58
N ALA A 323 -17.15 7.00 -5.01
CA ALA A 323 -18.17 6.76 -6.04
C ALA A 323 -17.53 6.32 -7.38
N ARG A 324 -16.50 7.04 -7.85
CA ARG A 324 -15.78 6.70 -9.09
C ARG A 324 -15.13 5.31 -9.03
N LEU A 325 -14.45 4.99 -7.92
CA LEU A 325 -13.85 3.67 -7.71
C LEU A 325 -14.92 2.59 -7.61
N GLY A 326 -16.04 2.88 -6.92
CA GLY A 326 -17.22 2.03 -6.81
C GLY A 326 -17.77 1.62 -8.18
N ASP A 327 -18.00 2.59 -9.06
CA ASP A 327 -18.51 2.35 -10.42
C ASP A 327 -17.50 1.60 -11.31
N ALA A 328 -16.20 1.88 -11.14
CA ALA A 328 -15.16 1.32 -11.98
C ALA A 328 -14.81 -0.14 -11.64
N TRP A 329 -14.77 -0.49 -10.36
CA TRP A 329 -14.37 -1.84 -9.90
C TRP A 329 -14.80 -2.18 -8.47
N GLY A 330 -15.06 -1.19 -7.62
CA GLY A 330 -15.39 -1.38 -6.21
C GLY A 330 -16.70 -2.16 -5.98
N PHE A 331 -17.64 -2.12 -6.92
CA PHE A 331 -18.88 -2.91 -6.85
C PHE A 331 -18.60 -4.43 -6.79
N ILE A 332 -17.45 -4.91 -7.30
CA ILE A 332 -17.12 -6.34 -7.38
C ILE A 332 -17.09 -7.01 -6.00
N VAL A 333 -16.80 -6.24 -4.95
CA VAL A 333 -16.73 -6.79 -3.59
C VAL A 333 -18.07 -6.76 -2.84
N GLU A 334 -19.15 -6.31 -3.49
CA GLU A 334 -20.50 -6.47 -2.94
C GLU A 334 -20.80 -7.95 -2.73
N PRO A 335 -21.30 -8.37 -1.55
CA PRO A 335 -21.53 -9.78 -1.25
C PRO A 335 -22.71 -10.34 -2.05
N ASP A 336 -22.67 -11.66 -2.28
CA ASP A 336 -23.77 -12.47 -2.82
C ASP A 336 -24.28 -12.04 -4.21
N LYS A 337 -23.41 -11.48 -5.04
CA LYS A 337 -23.65 -11.14 -6.44
C LYS A 337 -22.97 -12.16 -7.36
N PRO A 338 -23.46 -12.35 -8.60
CA PRO A 338 -22.79 -13.21 -9.57
C PRO A 338 -21.34 -12.80 -9.89
N TYR A 339 -21.02 -11.52 -9.73
CA TYR A 339 -19.69 -10.96 -9.94
C TYR A 339 -18.83 -10.91 -8.67
N THR A 340 -19.34 -11.36 -7.52
CA THR A 340 -18.61 -11.25 -6.25
C THR A 340 -17.30 -12.02 -6.30
N ALA A 341 -16.19 -11.30 -6.18
CA ALA A 341 -14.84 -11.87 -6.17
C ALA A 341 -13.88 -10.96 -5.38
N PRO A 342 -12.70 -11.45 -4.99
CA PRO A 342 -11.67 -10.59 -4.42
C PRO A 342 -11.17 -9.59 -5.45
N VAL A 343 -10.90 -8.36 -4.99
CA VAL A 343 -10.20 -7.33 -5.75
C VAL A 343 -8.82 -7.12 -5.12
N PHE A 344 -7.79 -7.32 -5.93
CA PHE A 344 -6.39 -7.07 -5.61
C PHE A 344 -5.93 -5.81 -6.34
N VAL A 345 -5.62 -4.74 -5.62
CA VAL A 345 -5.09 -3.52 -6.24
C VAL A 345 -3.61 -3.75 -6.55
N SER A 346 -3.31 -4.36 -7.70
CA SER A 346 -1.95 -4.85 -8.01
C SER A 346 -0.94 -3.73 -8.29
N GLU A 347 -1.44 -2.51 -8.54
CA GLU A 347 -0.61 -1.32 -8.61
C GLU A 347 -1.30 -0.06 -8.08
N PHE A 348 -0.58 0.64 -7.22
CA PHE A 348 -0.86 2.01 -6.81
C PHE A 348 0.39 2.60 -6.18
N GLY A 349 0.55 3.92 -6.24
CA GLY A 349 1.72 4.54 -5.65
C GLY A 349 1.69 6.06 -5.70
N THR A 350 2.63 6.66 -4.99
CA THR A 350 2.94 8.10 -5.01
C THR A 350 4.45 8.26 -4.82
N PHE A 351 4.92 9.50 -4.93
CA PHE A 351 6.32 9.84 -4.67
C PHE A 351 6.74 9.47 -3.25
N SER A 352 7.94 8.91 -3.10
CA SER A 352 8.47 8.32 -1.86
C SER A 352 8.68 9.33 -0.74
N ASP A 353 9.07 10.56 -1.10
CA ASP A 353 9.25 11.68 -0.17
C ASP A 353 7.95 12.42 0.17
N CYS A 354 6.85 12.07 -0.51
CA CYS A 354 5.54 12.68 -0.35
C CYS A 354 5.52 14.22 -0.42
N HIS A 355 6.49 14.84 -1.11
CA HIS A 355 6.55 16.30 -1.31
C HIS A 355 5.69 16.78 -2.50
N HIS A 356 5.24 15.84 -3.33
CA HIS A 356 4.48 16.14 -4.55
C HIS A 356 2.98 16.34 -4.26
N ALA A 357 2.31 17.13 -5.10
CA ALA A 357 0.89 17.44 -4.94
C ALA A 357 -0.03 16.20 -4.88
N SER A 358 0.34 15.10 -5.55
CA SER A 358 -0.41 13.82 -5.52
C SER A 358 -0.58 13.29 -4.09
N CYS A 359 0.42 13.51 -3.25
CA CYS A 359 0.46 13.08 -1.86
C CYS A 359 -0.51 13.87 -0.97
N ALA A 360 -0.78 15.13 -1.33
CA ALA A 360 -1.70 15.99 -0.59
C ALA A 360 -3.17 15.73 -0.94
N TYR A 361 -3.48 15.41 -2.20
CA TYR A 361 -4.86 15.51 -2.72
C TYR A 361 -5.57 14.20 -3.06
N TRP A 362 -4.83 13.13 -3.38
CA TRP A 362 -5.41 11.83 -3.79
C TRP A 362 -4.99 10.71 -2.86
N TRP A 363 -3.71 10.67 -2.48
CA TRP A 363 -3.13 9.59 -1.69
C TRP A 363 -3.91 9.27 -0.40
N PRO A 364 -4.29 10.24 0.45
CA PRO A 364 -4.98 9.93 1.72
C PRO A 364 -6.38 9.34 1.49
N ASP A 365 -7.08 9.79 0.44
CA ASP A 365 -8.44 9.35 0.10
C ASP A 365 -8.42 7.95 -0.49
N PHE A 366 -7.42 7.68 -1.34
CA PHE A 366 -7.23 6.36 -1.93
C PHE A 366 -6.85 5.32 -0.87
N LEU A 367 -5.90 5.64 0.02
CA LEU A 367 -5.55 4.74 1.12
C LEU A 367 -6.71 4.54 2.10
N GLN A 368 -7.53 5.57 2.36
CA GLN A 368 -8.77 5.40 3.13
C GLN A 368 -9.74 4.43 2.44
N TYR A 369 -9.86 4.50 1.11
CA TYR A 369 -10.71 3.57 0.36
C TYR A 369 -10.22 2.13 0.50
N LEU A 370 -8.91 1.91 0.36
CA LEU A 370 -8.29 0.60 0.57
C LEU A 370 -8.48 0.07 2.00
N GLU A 371 -8.37 0.94 2.99
CA GLU A 371 -8.57 0.60 4.40
C GLU A 371 -10.01 0.22 4.72
N VAL A 372 -10.97 1.08 4.36
CA VAL A 372 -12.40 0.88 4.66
C VAL A 372 -12.94 -0.38 3.97
N GLY A 373 -12.55 -0.59 2.71
CA GLY A 373 -12.90 -1.80 1.99
C GLY A 373 -12.04 -2.99 2.35
N ASP A 374 -10.96 -2.81 3.10
CA ASP A 374 -9.94 -3.80 3.41
C ASP A 374 -9.49 -4.59 2.16
N PHE A 375 -9.06 -3.89 1.13
CA PHE A 375 -8.67 -4.48 -0.15
C PHE A 375 -7.27 -5.11 -0.09
N ASP A 376 -7.03 -6.18 -0.82
CA ASP A 376 -5.70 -6.74 -1.04
C ASP A 376 -4.91 -5.82 -2.00
N TRP A 377 -3.58 -5.71 -1.86
CA TRP A 377 -2.83 -4.68 -2.61
C TRP A 377 -1.36 -5.00 -2.84
N ALA A 378 -0.78 -4.40 -3.90
CA ALA A 378 0.65 -4.35 -4.17
C ALA A 378 1.09 -2.93 -4.51
N ALA A 379 2.02 -2.38 -3.72
CA ALA A 379 2.50 -1.02 -3.94
C ALA A 379 3.48 -0.98 -5.10
N TRP A 380 3.30 0.00 -5.99
CA TRP A 380 4.25 0.33 -7.04
C TRP A 380 5.17 1.45 -6.55
N HIS A 381 6.44 1.18 -6.24
CA HIS A 381 7.14 -0.12 -6.34
C HIS A 381 8.23 -0.29 -5.28
N ALA A 382 8.83 -1.48 -5.17
CA ALA A 382 9.92 -1.76 -4.23
C ALA A 382 11.18 -0.94 -4.55
N ASP A 383 11.44 -0.74 -5.84
CA ASP A 383 12.77 -0.49 -6.36
C ASP A 383 13.39 0.81 -5.86
N GLY A 384 14.67 0.78 -5.49
CA GLY A 384 15.42 2.00 -5.16
C GLY A 384 16.13 2.64 -6.35
N THR A 385 16.23 1.92 -7.46
CA THR A 385 16.86 2.39 -8.70
C THR A 385 16.18 1.79 -9.91
N ASN A 386 16.18 2.50 -11.03
CA ASN A 386 15.57 2.05 -12.28
C ASN A 386 16.39 0.94 -12.98
N SER A 387 15.67 -0.01 -13.58
CA SER A 387 16.17 -0.84 -14.68
C SER A 387 16.11 -0.06 -16.02
N ARG A 388 16.65 -0.64 -17.09
CA ARG A 388 16.61 -0.03 -18.43
C ARG A 388 15.26 -0.28 -19.10
N GLY A 389 14.59 0.81 -19.46
CA GLY A 389 13.46 0.78 -20.38
C GLY A 389 13.02 2.19 -20.76
N GLY A 390 12.52 2.38 -21.97
CA GLY A 390 12.18 3.69 -22.53
C GLY A 390 13.34 4.68 -22.39
N HIS A 391 13.13 5.75 -21.61
CA HIS A 391 14.13 6.77 -21.31
C HIS A 391 14.88 6.54 -19.98
N ARG A 392 14.55 5.50 -19.22
CA ARG A 392 15.12 5.24 -17.90
C ARG A 392 16.54 4.69 -18.00
N LYS A 393 17.40 5.18 -17.11
CA LYS A 393 18.82 4.82 -17.04
C LYS A 393 19.03 3.81 -15.94
N PHE A 394 19.77 2.75 -16.25
CA PHE A 394 20.14 1.73 -15.28
C PHE A 394 20.75 2.34 -14.01
N ALA A 395 20.33 1.84 -12.85
CA ALA A 395 20.80 2.23 -11.53
C ALA A 395 20.62 3.72 -11.16
N ALA A 396 19.90 4.50 -11.98
CA ALA A 396 19.50 5.86 -11.60
C ALA A 396 18.45 5.78 -10.48
N PRO A 397 18.55 6.60 -9.42
CA PRO A 397 17.55 6.62 -8.35
C PRO A 397 16.13 6.84 -8.89
N THR A 398 15.17 6.15 -8.28
CA THR A 398 13.74 6.44 -8.47
C THR A 398 13.22 7.20 -7.26
N ASN A 399 12.21 8.04 -7.48
CA ASN A 399 11.50 8.77 -6.43
C ASN A 399 10.07 8.21 -6.21
N TYR A 400 9.77 7.04 -6.75
CA TYR A 400 8.50 6.30 -6.55
C TYR A 400 8.67 5.01 -5.75
N GLY A 401 9.92 4.65 -5.43
CA GLY A 401 10.27 3.43 -4.72
C GLY A 401 10.03 3.48 -3.22
N VAL A 402 9.70 2.33 -2.63
CA VAL A 402 9.71 2.15 -1.16
C VAL A 402 11.14 2.11 -0.62
N LEU A 403 12.09 1.54 -1.37
CA LEU A 403 13.50 1.51 -1.00
C LEU A 403 14.29 2.70 -1.56
N ALA A 404 15.33 3.10 -0.83
CA ALA A 404 16.36 4.00 -1.33
C ALA A 404 17.32 3.24 -2.26
N ALA A 405 18.21 3.98 -2.93
CA ALA A 405 19.13 3.44 -3.94
C ALA A 405 20.16 2.40 -3.42
N ASP A 406 20.25 2.22 -2.09
CA ASP A 406 21.04 1.16 -1.44
C ASP A 406 20.33 -0.21 -1.41
N TRP A 407 19.03 -0.25 -1.77
CA TRP A 407 18.16 -1.43 -1.72
C TRP A 407 18.05 -2.04 -0.31
N GLN A 408 18.14 -1.20 0.73
CA GLN A 408 18.06 -1.61 2.12
C GLN A 408 17.23 -0.64 2.97
N THR A 409 17.48 0.66 2.84
CA THR A 409 16.82 1.67 3.67
C THR A 409 15.53 2.15 3.01
N PRO A 410 14.51 2.57 3.80
CA PRO A 410 13.33 3.23 3.24
C PRO A 410 13.70 4.52 2.50
N ALA A 411 13.10 4.77 1.34
CA ALA A 411 13.21 6.05 0.66
C ALA A 411 12.40 7.13 1.37
N GLY A 412 12.76 8.39 1.15
CA GLY A 412 11.94 9.54 1.52
C GLY A 412 11.99 9.98 2.98
N GLU A 413 12.67 9.24 3.88
CA GLU A 413 12.47 9.19 5.36
C GLU A 413 11.43 8.15 5.83
N GLY A 414 10.88 7.35 4.91
CA GLY A 414 10.01 6.23 5.22
C GLY A 414 8.51 6.55 5.17
N GLU A 415 8.09 7.73 4.69
CA GLU A 415 6.69 8.15 4.66
C GLU A 415 5.81 7.22 3.85
N LEU A 416 6.28 6.81 2.67
CA LEU A 416 5.56 5.86 1.84
C LEU A 416 5.43 4.52 2.55
N LEU A 417 6.51 4.01 3.15
CA LEU A 417 6.51 2.75 3.90
C LEU A 417 5.54 2.81 5.07
N GLY A 418 5.63 3.84 5.93
CA GLY A 418 4.76 4.00 7.08
C GLY A 418 3.28 4.07 6.71
N ALA A 419 2.96 4.76 5.60
CA ALA A 419 1.58 4.81 5.09
C ALA A 419 1.07 3.44 4.62
N LEU A 420 1.92 2.63 3.96
CA LEU A 420 1.59 1.28 3.52
C LEU A 420 1.42 0.29 4.68
N GLN A 421 2.25 0.42 5.74
CA GLN A 421 2.17 -0.43 6.93
C GLN A 421 0.81 -0.34 7.63
N THR A 422 0.11 0.79 7.54
CA THR A 422 -1.27 0.96 8.04
C THR A 422 -2.30 0.01 7.40
N LEU A 423 -2.00 -0.50 6.20
CA LEU A 423 -2.87 -1.35 5.39
C LEU A 423 -2.44 -2.82 5.38
N GLN A 424 -1.33 -3.20 6.02
CA GLN A 424 -0.76 -4.56 5.93
C GLN A 424 -1.58 -5.63 6.65
N SER A 425 -2.31 -5.24 7.70
CA SER A 425 -3.12 -6.17 8.50
C SER A 425 -4.53 -6.34 7.92
N ALA A 426 -5.05 -7.58 7.92
CA ALA A 426 -6.46 -7.82 7.70
C ALA A 426 -7.29 -7.31 8.89
N THR A 427 -8.39 -6.63 8.60
CA THR A 427 -9.34 -6.09 9.59
C THR A 427 -10.76 -6.68 9.44
N LEU A 428 -11.07 -7.25 8.28
CA LEU A 428 -12.37 -7.86 7.96
C LEU A 428 -12.21 -9.31 7.48
N GLY A 429 -13.31 -10.06 7.38
CA GLY A 429 -13.38 -11.34 6.68
C GLY A 429 -13.17 -12.59 7.56
N PRO A 430 -13.24 -13.80 6.96
CA PRO A 430 -13.29 -15.05 7.68
C PRO A 430 -12.11 -15.28 8.63
N GLY A 431 -12.39 -15.65 9.87
CA GLY A 431 -11.36 -15.94 10.87
C GLY A 431 -10.63 -14.72 11.42
N ILE A 432 -10.97 -13.50 10.98
CA ILE A 432 -10.50 -12.27 11.60
C ILE A 432 -11.44 -11.94 12.75
N SER A 433 -11.01 -12.22 13.98
CA SER A 433 -11.58 -11.61 15.17
C SER A 433 -11.20 -10.14 15.16
N GLY A 434 -12.12 -9.22 15.44
CA GLY A 434 -11.86 -7.77 15.41
C GLY A 434 -10.57 -7.38 16.17
N PRO A 435 -9.85 -6.33 15.72
CA PRO A 435 -8.42 -6.21 15.95
C PRO A 435 -7.99 -6.04 17.42
N ALA A 436 -6.82 -6.59 17.71
CA ALA A 436 -5.97 -6.31 18.87
C ALA A 436 -5.33 -4.91 18.73
N CYS A 437 -6.15 -3.91 19.00
CA CYS A 437 -5.85 -2.60 19.58
C CYS A 437 -7.18 -2.34 20.28
N ASP A 438 -7.21 -2.34 21.61
CA ASP A 438 -8.47 -2.42 22.33
C ASP A 438 -9.46 -1.33 21.88
N GLN A 439 -10.75 -1.57 22.06
CA GLN A 439 -11.78 -0.56 21.79
C GLN A 439 -11.62 0.72 22.65
N GLN A 440 -10.60 0.78 23.53
CA GLN A 440 -10.25 1.90 24.39
C GLN A 440 -9.42 2.96 23.67
N CYS A 441 -8.83 2.65 22.51
CA CYS A 441 -7.94 3.57 21.79
C CYS A 441 -8.65 4.57 20.86
N ALA A 442 -9.97 4.72 20.91
CA ALA A 442 -10.76 5.42 19.90
C ALA A 442 -10.15 6.76 19.43
N ASP A 443 -9.95 6.89 18.12
CA ASP A 443 -9.47 8.14 17.53
C ASP A 443 -10.52 9.24 17.69
N THR A 444 -10.07 10.41 18.13
CA THR A 444 -10.87 11.59 18.43
C THR A 444 -10.64 12.68 17.37
N TRP A 445 -11.17 13.88 17.59
CA TRP A 445 -11.29 14.93 16.58
C TRP A 445 -10.35 16.11 16.86
N GLU A 446 -9.67 16.65 15.83
CA GLU A 446 -8.96 17.94 15.91
C GLU A 446 -9.70 19.05 15.15
N SER A 447 -9.91 20.20 15.81
CA SER A 447 -10.58 21.37 15.23
C SER A 447 -9.74 22.13 14.18
N GLY A 448 -8.46 21.77 13.99
CA GLY A 448 -7.51 22.48 13.13
C GLY A 448 -7.21 21.82 11.79
N TRP A 449 -7.77 20.64 11.50
CA TRP A 449 -7.43 19.89 10.30
C TRP A 449 -8.24 20.32 9.08
N SER A 450 -7.52 20.64 7.99
CA SER A 450 -8.10 21.06 6.71
C SER A 450 -8.87 19.97 5.96
N SER A 451 -8.93 18.74 6.50
CA SER A 451 -9.54 17.57 5.85
C SER A 451 -11.06 17.48 6.01
N GLY A 452 -11.66 18.19 6.98
CA GLY A 452 -13.10 18.12 7.26
C GLY A 452 -13.59 16.75 7.77
N ARG A 453 -12.68 15.86 8.20
CA ARG A 453 -12.98 14.50 8.70
C ARG A 453 -12.90 14.43 10.23
N ILE A 454 -13.53 13.40 10.81
CA ILE A 454 -13.56 13.17 12.27
C ILE A 454 -13.08 11.75 12.62
N GLY A 455 -12.50 11.60 13.81
CA GLY A 455 -12.06 10.31 14.37
C GLY A 455 -11.03 9.59 13.49
N ALA A 456 -11.18 8.26 13.37
CA ALA A 456 -10.22 7.41 12.66
C ALA A 456 -10.00 7.82 11.20
N ALA A 457 -11.04 8.32 10.51
CA ALA A 457 -10.88 8.81 9.16
C ALA A 457 -9.91 10.02 9.10
N ALA A 458 -9.99 10.90 10.09
CA ALA A 458 -9.14 12.07 10.20
C ALA A 458 -7.70 11.66 10.58
N CYS A 459 -7.57 10.82 11.61
CA CYS A 459 -6.29 10.33 12.08
C CYS A 459 -5.57 9.53 11.01
N SER A 460 -6.25 8.63 10.30
CA SER A 460 -5.65 7.89 9.19
C SER A 460 -5.31 8.82 8.02
N THR A 461 -6.07 9.88 7.74
CA THR A 461 -5.66 10.90 6.75
C THR A 461 -4.33 11.54 7.16
N CYS A 462 -4.18 11.92 8.43
CA CYS A 462 -2.97 12.57 8.91
C CYS A 462 -1.79 11.62 9.05
N LEU A 463 -2.04 10.37 9.45
CA LEU A 463 -1.04 9.31 9.43
C LEU A 463 -0.50 9.02 8.02
N ARG A 464 -1.24 9.40 6.97
CA ARG A 464 -0.85 9.19 5.57
C ARG A 464 -0.44 10.46 4.82
N ASN A 465 -0.64 11.63 5.44
CA ASN A 465 -0.35 12.92 4.84
C ASN A 465 0.62 13.74 5.72
N ARG A 466 1.87 13.87 5.25
CA ARG A 466 2.90 14.63 5.97
C ARG A 466 2.54 16.10 6.21
N HIS A 467 1.76 16.73 5.33
CA HIS A 467 1.35 18.12 5.53
C HIS A 467 0.36 18.25 6.68
N CYS A 468 -0.49 17.24 6.90
CA CYS A 468 -1.32 17.22 8.09
C CYS A 468 -0.46 17.10 9.37
N ARG A 469 0.58 16.25 9.34
CA ARG A 469 1.53 16.08 10.46
C ARG A 469 2.56 17.21 10.58
N ARG A 470 2.34 18.37 9.94
CA ARG A 470 3.30 19.50 9.94
C ARG A 470 4.73 19.08 9.54
N ASN A 471 4.82 18.19 8.56
CA ASN A 471 6.03 17.63 7.96
C ASN A 471 6.90 16.75 8.87
N VAL A 472 6.37 16.16 9.94
CA VAL A 472 7.07 15.12 10.72
C VAL A 472 6.73 13.70 10.23
N SER A 473 7.63 12.73 10.49
CA SER A 473 7.44 11.32 10.13
C SER A 473 6.22 10.71 10.83
N ALA A 474 5.70 9.58 10.32
CA ALA A 474 4.55 8.91 10.92
C ALA A 474 4.85 8.37 12.33
N GLU A 475 6.05 7.81 12.50
CA GLU A 475 6.59 7.30 13.77
C GLU A 475 6.68 8.44 14.79
N ARG A 476 7.34 9.54 14.40
CA ARG A 476 7.50 10.71 15.26
C ARG A 476 6.15 11.27 15.65
N TRP A 477 5.26 11.47 14.68
CA TRP A 477 3.91 11.97 14.94
C TRP A 477 3.17 11.07 15.91
N CYS A 478 3.12 9.75 15.68
CA CYS A 478 2.43 8.82 16.57
C CYS A 478 2.98 8.79 17.99
N THR A 479 4.25 9.15 18.20
CA THR A 479 4.85 9.28 19.54
C THR A 479 4.68 10.67 20.18
N GLU A 480 4.18 11.66 19.46
CA GLU A 480 3.83 12.97 20.05
C GLU A 480 2.62 12.82 20.98
N THR A 481 2.68 13.45 22.16
CA THR A 481 1.66 13.33 23.21
C THR A 481 0.25 13.50 22.68
N TRP A 482 0.03 14.46 21.80
CA TRP A 482 -1.27 14.74 21.23
C TRP A 482 -1.75 13.62 20.29
N ALA A 483 -0.95 13.21 19.30
CA ALA A 483 -1.39 12.18 18.35
C ALA A 483 -1.46 10.79 19.00
N ALA A 484 -0.62 10.50 20.00
CA ALA A 484 -0.74 9.30 20.80
C ALA A 484 -2.06 9.22 21.58
N GLN A 485 -2.58 10.38 22.01
CA GLN A 485 -3.84 10.50 22.75
C GLN A 485 -5.05 10.49 21.82
N GLU A 486 -4.98 11.26 20.73
CA GLU A 486 -6.14 11.53 19.87
C GLU A 486 -6.20 10.61 18.64
N CYS A 487 -5.08 10.02 18.24
CA CYS A 487 -4.97 9.09 17.12
C CYS A 487 -4.38 7.75 17.54
N GLY A 488 -4.50 7.41 18.83
CA GLY A 488 -3.91 6.23 19.43
C GLY A 488 -4.33 4.93 18.75
N TRP A 489 -5.59 4.79 18.33
CA TRP A 489 -6.06 3.60 17.61
C TRP A 489 -5.46 3.52 16.22
N THR A 490 -5.48 4.63 15.46
CA THR A 490 -4.86 4.69 14.13
C THR A 490 -3.36 4.37 14.21
N CYS A 491 -2.65 4.93 15.19
CA CYS A 491 -1.22 4.72 15.40
C CYS A 491 -0.88 3.31 15.92
N CYS A 492 -1.68 2.75 16.82
CA CYS A 492 -1.57 1.37 17.29
C CYS A 492 -1.76 0.39 16.14
N ARG A 493 -2.81 0.59 15.32
CA ARG A 493 -3.08 -0.26 14.15
C ARG A 493 -2.00 -0.19 13.08
N ALA A 494 -1.30 0.94 12.99
CA ALA A 494 -0.13 1.10 12.13
C ALA A 494 1.14 0.51 12.72
N GLY A 495 1.09 0.00 13.96
CA GLY A 495 2.24 -0.56 14.64
C GLY A 495 3.24 0.50 15.14
N LEU A 496 2.82 1.76 15.19
CA LEU A 496 3.65 2.90 15.57
C LEU A 496 3.52 3.25 17.06
N LEU A 497 2.59 2.60 17.77
CA LEU A 497 2.44 2.62 19.22
C LEU A 497 2.26 1.19 19.74
N GLY A 498 2.82 0.89 20.91
CA GLY A 498 2.58 -0.38 21.59
C GLY A 498 1.25 -0.38 22.34
N ASP A 499 0.69 -1.57 22.60
CA ASP A 499 -0.61 -1.79 23.24
C ASP A 499 -0.80 -1.03 24.58
N GLY A 500 0.28 -0.76 25.31
CA GLY A 500 0.27 -0.04 26.60
C GLY A 500 0.39 1.49 26.51
N ALA A 501 0.54 2.07 25.31
CA ALA A 501 0.79 3.50 25.12
C ALA A 501 -0.47 4.35 24.87
N CYS A 502 -1.65 3.73 24.79
CA CYS A 502 -2.91 4.40 24.46
C CYS A 502 -3.75 4.67 25.72
N LEU A 503 -4.21 5.91 25.94
CA LEU A 503 -4.78 6.37 27.22
C LEU A 503 -6.29 6.69 27.23
N ALA A 504 -7.08 6.26 26.23
CA ALA A 504 -8.43 6.82 26.04
C ALA A 504 -9.62 6.01 26.63
N GLY A 505 -9.50 4.73 27.00
CA GLY A 505 -10.67 3.96 27.48
C GLY A 505 -10.62 3.42 28.91
N HIS A 506 -9.53 3.65 29.65
CA HIS A 506 -9.54 3.44 31.11
C HIS A 506 -10.59 4.34 31.79
N CYS A 507 -10.76 5.58 31.33
CA CYS A 507 -11.75 6.49 31.92
C CYS A 507 -13.19 6.10 31.57
N LYS A 508 -13.46 5.78 30.29
CA LYS A 508 -14.81 5.46 29.80
C LYS A 508 -15.37 4.12 30.31
N SER A 509 -14.50 3.19 30.71
CA SER A 509 -14.90 1.89 31.29
C SER A 509 -15.10 1.92 32.80
N ARG A 510 -14.49 2.88 33.51
CA ARG A 510 -14.47 2.93 34.98
C ARG A 510 -15.34 4.04 35.57
N TYR A 511 -15.63 5.08 34.80
CA TYR A 511 -16.31 6.29 35.27
C TYR A 511 -17.45 6.69 34.32
N VAL A 512 -18.49 7.30 34.89
CA VAL A 512 -19.65 7.83 34.17
C VAL A 512 -20.07 9.12 34.86
N ASP A 513 -20.40 10.17 34.09
CA ASP A 513 -20.97 11.39 34.67
C ASP A 513 -22.44 11.17 35.05
N LYS A 514 -22.83 11.56 36.26
CA LYS A 514 -24.14 11.25 36.86
C LYS A 514 -24.99 12.51 37.02
N TRP A 515 -26.20 12.47 36.47
CA TRP A 515 -27.18 13.56 36.46
C TRP A 515 -27.66 14.02 37.87
N ASP A 516 -27.99 15.32 38.01
CA ASP A 516 -28.70 15.93 39.15
C ASP A 516 -29.80 16.89 38.65
N PRO A 517 -31.06 16.76 39.12
CA PRO A 517 -32.20 17.61 38.72
C PRO A 517 -32.11 19.10 39.10
N ALA A 518 -31.20 19.52 39.98
CA ALA A 518 -31.19 20.87 40.53
C ALA A 518 -30.50 21.94 39.64
N TRP A 519 -30.21 21.65 38.37
CA TRP A 519 -29.38 22.50 37.51
C TRP A 519 -30.21 23.55 36.73
N PRO A 520 -29.72 24.80 36.57
CA PRO A 520 -30.57 25.91 36.11
C PRO A 520 -30.96 25.92 34.63
N ASP A 521 -30.37 25.05 33.80
CA ASP A 521 -30.51 25.09 32.32
C ASP A 521 -30.88 23.75 31.66
N GLY A 522 -31.14 22.70 32.45
CA GLY A 522 -31.88 21.52 32.00
C GLY A 522 -31.21 20.58 31.00
N ARG A 523 -29.87 20.52 30.93
CA ARG A 523 -29.13 19.53 30.10
C ARG A 523 -28.38 18.49 30.96
N SER A 524 -28.06 17.32 30.39
CA SER A 524 -27.45 16.18 31.11
C SER A 524 -26.33 15.54 30.29
N ASP A 525 -25.12 15.39 30.86
CA ASP A 525 -23.97 14.53 30.43
C ASP A 525 -22.60 15.20 30.74
N SER A 526 -21.53 14.66 30.15
CA SER A 526 -20.16 15.17 30.22
C SER A 526 -19.99 16.62 29.73
N GLU A 527 -20.88 17.14 28.89
CA GLU A 527 -20.84 18.52 28.40
C GLU A 527 -21.09 19.52 29.54
N ALA A 528 -22.00 19.16 30.44
CA ALA A 528 -22.42 20.00 31.56
C ALA A 528 -21.34 20.05 32.66
N CYS A 529 -20.71 18.89 32.93
CA CYS A 529 -19.53 18.78 33.78
C CYS A 529 -18.32 19.54 33.22
N LEU A 530 -18.07 19.45 31.91
CA LEU A 530 -16.96 20.10 31.26
C LEU A 530 -17.11 21.63 31.27
N ARG A 531 -18.34 22.13 31.12
CA ARG A 531 -18.64 23.56 31.20
C ARG A 531 -18.41 24.12 32.61
N CYS A 532 -18.89 23.44 33.65
CA CYS A 532 -18.65 23.89 35.01
C CYS A 532 -17.15 23.83 35.38
N LEU A 533 -16.44 22.79 34.95
CA LEU A 533 -14.98 22.67 35.12
C LEU A 533 -14.23 23.86 34.50
N ARG A 534 -14.73 24.44 33.40
CA ARG A 534 -14.07 25.57 32.70
C ARG A 534 -14.52 26.95 33.18
N ASP A 535 -15.62 27.06 33.92
CA ASP A 535 -16.17 28.33 34.44
C ASP A 535 -15.71 28.59 35.91
N PRO A 536 -14.88 29.62 36.17
CA PRO A 536 -14.42 29.95 37.52
C PRO A 536 -15.54 30.33 38.49
N VAL A 537 -16.65 30.90 38.00
CA VAL A 537 -17.80 31.24 38.83
C VAL A 537 -18.53 29.96 39.26
N CYS A 538 -18.69 29.01 38.33
CA CYS A 538 -19.26 27.69 38.63
C CYS A 538 -18.38 26.86 39.59
N ARG A 539 -17.05 27.00 39.47
CA ARG A 539 -16.10 26.38 40.41
C ARG A 539 -15.95 27.12 41.74
N HIS A 540 -16.67 28.23 41.96
CA HIS A 540 -16.54 29.09 43.13
C HIS A 540 -15.10 29.59 43.37
N GLY A 541 -14.39 29.91 42.29
CA GLY A 541 -13.01 30.43 42.31
C GLY A 541 -11.93 29.37 42.53
N LEU A 542 -12.27 28.08 42.64
CA LEU A 542 -11.30 26.99 42.82
C LEU A 542 -10.58 26.64 41.52
N THR A 543 -9.35 26.14 41.61
CA THR A 543 -8.62 25.58 40.45
C THR A 543 -9.28 24.30 39.94
N GLU A 544 -9.03 23.90 38.69
CA GLU A 544 -9.67 22.74 38.05
C GLU A 544 -9.39 21.44 38.81
N VAL A 545 -8.14 21.27 39.25
CA VAL A 545 -7.71 20.15 40.11
C VAL A 545 -8.40 20.19 41.48
N ALA A 546 -8.46 21.37 42.12
CA ALA A 546 -9.11 21.50 43.42
C ALA A 546 -10.63 21.33 43.35
N TRP A 547 -11.25 21.68 42.23
CA TRP A 547 -12.66 21.48 41.98
C TRP A 547 -12.97 20.00 41.70
N CYS A 548 -12.20 19.32 40.84
CA CYS A 548 -12.35 17.88 40.61
C CYS A 548 -12.11 17.05 41.88
N ALA A 549 -11.32 17.55 42.84
CA ALA A 549 -11.10 16.92 44.15
C ALA A 549 -12.25 17.15 45.16
N ARG A 550 -13.28 17.95 44.82
CA ARG A 550 -14.43 18.12 45.72
C ARG A 550 -15.29 16.86 45.72
N PRO A 551 -15.85 16.46 46.88
CA PRO A 551 -16.68 15.26 47.00
C PRO A 551 -17.84 15.20 45.99
N TRP A 552 -18.46 16.34 45.70
CA TRP A 552 -19.58 16.40 44.75
C TRP A 552 -19.12 16.21 43.29
N ALA A 553 -18.08 16.93 42.85
CA ALA A 553 -17.57 16.82 41.47
C ALA A 553 -16.90 15.46 41.21
N ALA A 554 -16.22 14.92 42.21
CA ALA A 554 -15.65 13.57 42.19
C ALA A 554 -16.70 12.48 41.98
N TYR A 555 -17.95 12.71 42.41
CA TYR A 555 -19.02 11.73 42.31
C TYR A 555 -19.90 11.89 41.07
N HIS A 556 -20.09 13.13 40.59
CA HIS A 556 -21.00 13.45 39.49
C HIS A 556 -20.31 13.70 38.15
N CYS A 557 -19.04 14.09 38.15
CA CYS A 557 -18.27 14.47 36.96
C CYS A 557 -16.97 13.65 36.78
N GLU A 558 -16.99 12.41 37.27
CA GLU A 558 -15.83 11.52 37.39
C GLU A 558 -15.24 11.14 36.01
N LEU A 559 -16.10 10.91 35.01
CA LEU A 559 -15.67 10.61 33.64
C LEU A 559 -15.02 11.83 33.01
N THR A 560 -15.67 12.99 33.13
CA THR A 560 -15.13 14.26 32.63
C THR A 560 -13.79 14.59 33.29
N CYS A 561 -13.68 14.51 34.62
CA CYS A 561 -12.42 14.81 35.31
C CYS A 561 -11.31 13.78 35.03
N CYS A 562 -11.64 12.50 34.80
CA CYS A 562 -10.66 11.49 34.38
C CYS A 562 -10.16 11.72 32.95
N ILE A 563 -11.07 11.95 31.99
CA ILE A 563 -10.72 12.24 30.59
C ILE A 563 -9.87 13.51 30.50
N GLN A 564 -10.12 14.52 31.32
CA GLN A 564 -9.34 15.76 31.35
C GLN A 564 -8.01 15.63 32.14
N GLY A 565 -7.63 14.43 32.59
CA GLY A 565 -6.31 14.17 33.17
C GLY A 565 -6.12 14.70 34.60
N HIS A 566 -7.21 14.93 35.33
CA HIS A 566 -7.19 15.47 36.70
C HIS A 566 -7.33 14.40 37.79
N TYR A 567 -7.25 13.11 37.41
CA TYR A 567 -7.28 11.94 38.30
C TYR A 567 -6.14 10.96 37.98
N ALA A 568 -5.65 10.23 39.01
CA ALA A 568 -4.83 9.02 38.86
C ALA A 568 -5.61 7.80 39.39
N PRO A 569 -5.58 6.64 38.70
CA PRO A 569 -6.63 5.63 38.82
C PRO A 569 -6.71 4.81 40.11
N ASP A 570 -5.84 5.01 41.11
CA ASP A 570 -5.88 4.25 42.38
C ASP A 570 -5.67 5.09 43.66
N ALA A 571 -5.74 6.42 43.58
CA ALA A 571 -5.71 7.26 44.78
C ALA A 571 -7.13 7.69 45.18
N LEU A 572 -7.59 7.20 46.34
CA LEU A 572 -8.81 7.56 47.08
C LEU A 572 -10.09 6.74 46.81
N ARG A 573 -10.11 5.51 47.33
CA ARG A 573 -11.30 5.05 48.08
C ARG A 573 -10.90 4.61 49.49
N PRO A 574 -11.02 5.49 50.50
CA PRO A 574 -11.33 5.03 51.85
C PRO A 574 -12.83 4.78 51.94
N GLY A 575 -13.20 3.57 52.33
CA GLY A 575 -14.58 3.13 52.44
C GLY A 575 -15.39 3.80 53.55
N VAL A 576 -16.70 3.54 53.47
CA VAL A 576 -17.68 3.38 54.57
C VAL A 576 -17.64 4.42 55.70
N PHE A 577 -18.71 5.19 55.89
CA PHE A 577 -19.59 5.10 57.07
C PHE A 577 -20.73 6.16 57.03
N VAL A 578 -21.95 5.65 57.27
CA VAL A 578 -23.25 6.26 57.62
C VAL A 578 -23.95 7.13 56.59
#